data_AF-A0A6A5ST61-F1
#
_entry.id   AF-A0A6A5ST61-F1
#
_cell.length_a   1.000
_cell.length_b   1.000
_cell.length_c   1.000
_cell.angle_alpha   90.00
_cell.angle_beta   90.00
_cell.angle_gamma   90.00
#
_symmetry.space_group_name_H-M   'P 1'
#
loop_
_entity.id
_entity.type
_entity.pdbx_description
1 polymer ?
#
loop_
_entity_poly.entity_id
_entity_poly.type
_entity_poly.pdbx_seq_one_letter_code
_entity_poly.pdbx_strand_id
1 'polypeptide(L)'
;MADPWNSHPHETPTKARVCGAIEYMVAKGKPHSKEDVFRFNNVSHRQGWAMVSDGSVDRRHHSQDKPERRGRPALITNQQIKEMDRIIREDGFEARKLSWQELGFEAGIEGIQARTIARAM
;
A
#
# COMPACT_ATOMS: atom_id res chain seq x y z
N MET A 1 31.52 13.65 3.98
CA MET A 1 31.06 14.74 3.11
C MET A 1 30.12 14.10 2.11
N ALA A 2 28.82 14.41 2.17
CA ALA A 2 27.81 13.87 1.25
C ALA A 2 27.46 14.93 0.19
N ASP A 3 27.29 14.49 -1.06
CA ASP A 3 27.15 15.35 -2.24
C ASP A 3 25.94 16.30 -2.22
N PRO A 4 26.06 17.52 -2.80
CA PRO A 4 25.06 18.59 -2.68
C PRO A 4 23.92 18.54 -3.71
N TRP A 5 23.78 17.44 -4.48
CA TRP A 5 22.77 17.32 -5.55
C TRP A 5 21.79 16.16 -5.37
N ASN A 6 21.61 15.70 -4.14
CA ASN A 6 20.51 14.78 -3.82
C ASN A 6 19.19 15.56 -3.74
N SER A 7 18.76 16.15 -4.86
CA SER A 7 17.44 16.73 -5.01
C SER A 7 16.44 15.58 -5.01
N HIS A 8 15.98 15.22 -3.81
CA HIS A 8 14.88 14.29 -3.68
C HIS A 8 13.67 14.92 -4.38
N PRO A 9 13.08 14.28 -5.40
CA PRO A 9 11.81 14.74 -5.94
C PRO A 9 10.80 14.65 -4.80
N HIS A 10 10.52 15.77 -4.17
CA HIS A 10 9.56 15.81 -3.08
C HIS A 10 8.18 15.49 -3.66
N GLU A 11 7.66 14.31 -3.32
CA GLU A 11 6.46 13.70 -3.91
C GLU A 11 5.20 14.58 -3.87
N THR A 12 5.15 15.57 -2.96
CA THR A 12 4.03 16.52 -2.89
C THR A 12 4.52 17.98 -2.94
N PRO A 13 3.78 18.88 -3.62
CA PRO A 13 4.15 20.30 -3.71
C PRO A 13 4.32 21.01 -2.36
N THR A 14 3.60 20.56 -1.33
CA THR A 14 3.73 21.11 0.04
C THR A 14 5.00 20.62 0.72
N LYS A 15 5.33 19.33 0.60
CA LYS A 15 6.61 18.77 1.11
C LYS A 15 7.80 19.46 0.42
N ALA A 16 7.70 19.67 -0.89
CA ALA A 16 8.73 20.38 -1.67
C ALA A 16 9.01 21.79 -1.14
N ARG A 17 7.94 22.55 -0.88
CA ARG A 17 8.06 23.91 -0.33
C ARG A 17 8.67 23.93 1.06
N VAL A 18 8.25 23.02 1.95
CA VAL A 18 8.77 22.95 3.32
C VAL A 18 10.26 22.56 3.31
N CYS A 19 10.63 21.49 2.61
CA CYS A 19 12.01 21.03 2.53
C CYS A 19 12.92 22.06 1.87
N GLY A 20 12.53 22.59 0.71
CA GLY A 20 13.30 23.61 0.00
C GLY A 20 13.48 24.91 0.79
N ALA A 21 12.47 25.34 1.55
CA ALA A 21 12.61 26.51 2.43
C ALA A 21 13.63 26.27 3.55
N ILE A 22 13.63 25.09 4.16
CA ILE A 22 14.60 24.70 5.19
C ILE A 22 16.00 24.65 4.58
N GLU A 23 16.17 23.96 3.45
CA GLU A 23 17.45 23.84 2.73
C GLU A 23 18.02 25.20 2.35
N TYR A 24 17.17 26.10 1.83
CA TYR A 24 17.58 27.46 1.49
C TYR A 24 18.09 28.25 2.70
N MET A 25 17.39 28.17 3.85
CA MET A 25 17.80 28.89 5.05
C MET A 25 19.08 28.32 5.66
N VAL A 26 19.25 27.00 5.63
CA VAL A 26 20.50 26.32 6.01
C VAL A 26 21.64 26.79 5.10
N ALA A 27 21.45 26.76 3.78
CA ALA A 27 22.47 27.17 2.80
C ALA A 27 22.86 28.65 2.94
N LYS A 28 21.92 29.51 3.35
CA LYS A 28 22.16 30.93 3.63
C LYS A 28 22.68 31.22 5.04
N GLY A 29 22.81 30.20 5.90
CA GLY A 29 23.26 30.35 7.28
C GLY A 29 22.33 31.22 8.14
N LYS A 30 21.03 31.31 7.79
CA LYS A 30 20.07 32.11 8.53
C LYS A 30 19.52 31.30 9.72
N PRO A 31 19.42 31.90 10.92
CA PRO A 31 18.73 31.27 12.04
C PRO A 31 17.25 31.10 11.66
N HIS A 32 16.74 29.88 11.80
CA HIS A 32 15.37 29.55 11.44
C HIS A 32 14.81 28.50 12.39
N SER A 33 13.51 28.61 12.69
CA SER A 33 12.74 27.55 13.34
C SER A 33 12.02 26.74 12.28
N LYS A 34 12.19 25.41 12.31
CA LYS A 34 11.42 24.51 11.42
C LYS A 34 9.91 24.64 11.67
N GLU A 35 9.50 24.95 12.90
CA GLU A 35 8.09 25.15 13.27
C GLU A 35 7.48 26.35 12.56
N ASP A 36 8.24 27.43 12.39
CA ASP A 36 7.77 28.63 11.67
C ASP A 36 7.57 28.33 10.18
N VAL A 37 8.46 27.52 9.59
CA VAL A 37 8.29 27.03 8.21
C VAL A 37 7.04 26.18 8.08
N PHE A 38 6.77 25.32 9.06
CA PHE A 38 5.56 24.49 9.06
C PHE A 38 4.31 25.36 9.15
N ARG A 39 4.27 26.32 10.08
CA ARG A 39 3.15 27.26 10.24
C ARG A 39 2.92 28.09 8.99
N PHE A 40 3.96 28.63 8.37
CA PHE A 40 3.86 29.39 7.11
C PHE A 40 3.25 28.57 5.98
N ASN A 41 3.54 27.27 5.93
CA ASN A 41 2.99 26.35 4.93
C ASN A 41 1.67 25.67 5.35
N ASN A 42 1.03 26.10 6.45
CA ASN A 42 -0.18 25.48 7.01
C ASN A 42 -0.03 23.98 7.31
N VAL A 43 1.17 23.56 7.75
CA VAL A 43 1.47 22.18 8.11
C VAL A 43 1.49 22.03 9.63
N SER A 44 0.76 21.03 10.15
CA SER A 44 0.80 20.72 11.59
C SER A 44 2.20 20.25 12.03
N HIS A 45 2.57 20.49 13.28
CA HIS A 45 3.86 20.08 13.84
C HIS A 45 4.22 18.62 13.52
N ARG A 46 3.30 17.68 13.79
CA ARG A 46 3.49 16.25 13.53
C ARG A 46 3.73 15.94 12.05
N GLN A 47 3.00 16.62 11.17
CA GLN A 47 3.12 16.42 9.73
C GLN A 47 4.42 17.02 9.18
N GLY A 48 4.84 18.19 9.68
CA GLY A 48 6.08 18.84 9.28
C GLY A 48 7.30 17.96 9.60
N TRP A 49 7.35 17.39 10.80
CA TRP A 49 8.41 16.44 11.16
C TRP A 49 8.38 15.17 10.32
N ALA A 50 7.19 14.65 10.00
CA ALA A 50 7.07 13.50 9.10
C ALA A 50 7.49 13.81 7.65
N MET A 51 7.47 15.07 7.22
CA MET A 51 7.96 15.50 5.91
C MET A 51 9.49 15.59 5.87
N VAL A 52 10.13 16.01 6.98
CA VAL A 52 11.58 16.29 7.06
C VAL A 52 12.39 15.11 7.60
N SER A 53 11.77 14.09 8.20
CA SER A 53 12.47 12.90 8.70
C SER A 53 13.07 12.05 7.58
N ASP A 54 14.31 11.60 7.74
CA ASP A 54 14.94 10.61 6.86
C ASP A 54 14.09 9.34 6.79
N GLY A 55 13.78 8.87 5.56
CA GLY A 55 12.84 7.76 5.35
C GLY A 55 11.36 8.18 5.32
N SER A 56 11.06 9.47 5.13
CA SER A 56 9.73 9.97 4.79
C SER A 56 9.27 9.39 3.45
N VAL A 57 8.67 8.20 3.48
CA VAL A 57 8.01 7.58 2.33
C VAL A 57 6.57 8.07 2.26
N ASP A 58 6.08 8.39 1.06
CA ASP A 58 4.66 8.68 0.87
C ASP A 58 3.82 7.53 1.46
N ARG A 59 2.89 7.89 2.35
CA ARG A 59 1.91 6.96 2.91
C ARG A 59 0.67 6.86 2.04
N ARG A 60 0.60 7.67 0.98
CA ARG A 60 -0.48 7.74 0.02
C ARG A 60 0.12 7.29 -1.32
N HIS A 61 -0.51 6.29 -1.92
CA HIS A 61 -0.24 5.74 -3.25
C HIS A 61 0.78 4.61 -3.36
N HIS A 62 0.47 3.73 -4.32
CA HIS A 62 1.08 2.46 -4.64
C HIS A 62 2.57 2.61 -4.97
N SER A 63 3.44 2.65 -3.96
CA SER A 63 4.86 2.41 -4.19
C SER A 63 4.99 0.99 -4.73
N GLN A 64 5.50 0.81 -5.96
CA GLN A 64 5.77 -0.52 -6.50
C GLN A 64 6.68 -1.34 -5.56
N ASP A 65 7.50 -0.65 -4.77
CA ASP A 65 8.47 -1.23 -3.85
C ASP A 65 7.86 -1.79 -2.55
N LYS A 66 6.57 -1.58 -2.27
CA LYS A 66 5.94 -2.09 -1.04
C LYS A 66 4.65 -2.85 -1.34
N PRO A 67 4.46 -4.04 -0.72
CA PRO A 67 3.20 -4.75 -0.85
C PRO A 67 2.07 -3.88 -0.29
N GLU A 68 0.96 -3.79 -1.05
CA GLU A 68 -0.25 -3.10 -0.61
C GLU A 68 -0.73 -3.71 0.71
N ARG A 69 -0.80 -2.87 1.75
CA ARG A 69 -1.23 -3.27 3.10
C ARG A 69 -2.67 -2.87 3.40
N ARG A 70 -3.34 -2.15 2.49
CA ARG A 70 -4.75 -1.80 2.61
C ARG A 70 -5.62 -2.99 2.24
N GLY A 71 -6.70 -3.15 2.99
CA GLY A 71 -7.71 -4.18 2.77
C GLY A 71 -7.55 -5.37 3.70
N ARG A 72 -8.64 -6.10 3.87
CA ARG A 72 -8.64 -7.39 4.56
C ARG A 72 -8.02 -8.43 3.62
N PRO A 73 -7.08 -9.28 4.08
CA PRO A 73 -6.58 -10.37 3.25
C PRO A 73 -7.74 -11.27 2.81
N ALA A 74 -7.73 -11.68 1.55
CA ALA A 74 -8.72 -12.59 1.01
C ALA A 74 -8.67 -13.92 1.79
N LEU A 75 -9.84 -14.49 2.10
CA LEU A 75 -9.94 -15.79 2.77
C LEU A 75 -9.62 -16.95 1.83
N ILE A 76 -9.75 -16.73 0.51
CA ILE A 76 -9.46 -17.69 -0.54
C ILE A 76 -8.32 -17.11 -1.38
N THR A 77 -7.27 -17.90 -1.57
CA THR A 77 -6.11 -17.52 -2.37
C THR A 77 -6.38 -17.66 -3.86
N ASN A 78 -5.65 -16.91 -4.70
CA ASN A 78 -5.75 -17.04 -6.16
C ASN A 78 -5.43 -18.46 -6.66
N GLN A 79 -4.58 -19.20 -5.95
CA GLN A 79 -4.27 -20.59 -6.27
C GLN A 79 -5.48 -21.48 -6.03
N GLN A 80 -6.17 -21.34 -4.90
CA GLN A 80 -7.39 -22.08 -4.60
C GLN A 80 -8.52 -21.79 -5.60
N ILE A 81 -8.63 -20.53 -6.09
CA ILE A 81 -9.59 -20.19 -7.16
C ILE A 81 -9.26 -20.96 -8.45
N LYS A 82 -7.98 -21.04 -8.83
CA LYS A 82 -7.55 -21.81 -10.02
C LYS A 82 -7.81 -23.31 -9.86
N GLU A 83 -7.61 -23.85 -8.67
CA GLU A 83 -7.92 -25.26 -8.38
C GLU A 83 -9.41 -25.55 -8.52
N MET A 84 -10.27 -24.68 -7.97
CA MET A 84 -11.73 -24.80 -8.15
C MET A 84 -12.17 -24.68 -9.62
N ASP A 85 -11.59 -23.75 -10.39
CA ASP A 85 -11.84 -23.62 -11.84
C ASP A 85 -11.35 -24.85 -12.62
N ARG A 86 -10.22 -25.46 -12.20
CA ARG A 86 -9.75 -26.73 -12.78
C ARG A 86 -10.74 -27.86 -12.55
N ILE A 87 -11.21 -28.05 -11.31
CA ILE A 87 -12.21 -29.09 -10.97
C ILE A 87 -13.48 -28.93 -11.81
N ILE A 88 -13.98 -27.70 -11.97
CA ILE A 88 -15.17 -27.44 -12.80
C ILE A 88 -14.93 -27.82 -14.26
N ARG A 89 -13.73 -27.59 -14.81
CA ARG A 89 -13.42 -27.84 -16.22
C ARG A 89 -13.10 -29.30 -16.51
N GLU A 90 -12.37 -29.96 -15.62
CA GLU A 90 -11.90 -31.34 -15.79
C GLU A 90 -12.98 -32.35 -15.38
N ASP A 91 -13.65 -32.13 -14.23
CA ASP A 91 -14.63 -33.06 -13.66
C ASP A 91 -16.10 -32.66 -13.92
N GLY A 92 -16.36 -31.40 -14.31
CA GLY A 92 -17.72 -30.89 -14.52
C GLY A 92 -18.44 -31.44 -15.76
N PHE A 93 -17.72 -32.07 -16.69
CA PHE A 93 -18.35 -32.74 -17.84
C PHE A 93 -18.92 -34.12 -17.46
N GLU A 94 -18.40 -34.76 -16.42
CA GLU A 94 -18.85 -36.07 -15.93
C GLU A 94 -19.82 -35.92 -14.72
N ALA A 95 -21.01 -35.36 -14.98
CA ALA A 95 -22.25 -35.57 -14.22
C ALA A 95 -22.28 -35.29 -12.70
N ARG A 96 -21.22 -34.80 -12.04
CA ARG A 96 -21.29 -34.40 -10.63
C ARG A 96 -21.76 -32.96 -10.48
N LYS A 97 -22.93 -32.79 -9.87
CA LYS A 97 -23.35 -31.50 -9.29
C LYS A 97 -22.70 -31.36 -7.92
N LEU A 98 -21.59 -30.62 -7.85
CA LEU A 98 -20.96 -30.25 -6.58
C LEU A 98 -21.61 -28.98 -6.02
N SER A 99 -21.90 -28.98 -4.72
CA SER A 99 -22.20 -27.75 -3.99
C SER A 99 -20.94 -26.91 -3.82
N TRP A 100 -21.10 -25.62 -3.53
CA TRP A 100 -19.96 -24.74 -3.26
C TRP A 100 -19.08 -25.21 -2.10
N GLN A 101 -19.65 -25.90 -1.10
CA GLN A 101 -18.89 -26.47 0.00
C GLN A 101 -18.06 -27.68 -0.44
N GLU A 102 -18.63 -28.56 -1.25
CA GLU A 102 -17.93 -29.74 -1.77
C GLU A 102 -16.81 -29.32 -2.73
N LEU A 103 -17.07 -28.36 -3.61
CA LEU A 103 -16.04 -27.78 -4.49
C LEU A 103 -14.89 -27.16 -3.68
N GLY A 104 -15.22 -26.41 -2.63
CA GLY A 104 -14.21 -25.85 -1.73
C GLY A 104 -13.39 -26.94 -1.05
N PHE A 105 -14.05 -27.98 -0.54
CA PHE A 105 -13.39 -29.10 0.11
C PHE A 105 -12.43 -29.83 -0.85
N GLU A 106 -12.86 -30.12 -2.09
CA GLU A 106 -12.02 -30.74 -3.11
C GLU A 106 -10.81 -29.85 -3.50
N ALA A 107 -10.98 -28.53 -3.48
CA ALA A 107 -9.90 -27.56 -3.69
C ALA A 107 -9.03 -27.32 -2.44
N GLY A 108 -9.20 -28.10 -1.37
CA GLY A 108 -8.43 -27.97 -0.12
C GLY A 108 -8.79 -26.74 0.73
N ILE A 109 -10.01 -26.25 0.60
CA ILE A 109 -10.56 -25.12 1.36
C ILE A 109 -11.48 -25.65 2.46
N GLU A 110 -11.04 -25.55 3.72
CA GLU A 110 -11.83 -25.97 4.88
C GLU A 110 -12.30 -24.78 5.73
N GLY A 111 -13.46 -24.93 6.38
CA GLY A 111 -13.97 -23.95 7.35
C GLY A 111 -14.51 -22.64 6.76
N ILE A 112 -14.59 -22.52 5.43
CA ILE A 112 -15.14 -21.34 4.75
C ILE A 112 -16.61 -21.56 4.40
N GLN A 113 -17.44 -20.53 4.62
CA GLN A 113 -18.87 -20.56 4.27
C GLN A 113 -19.06 -20.67 2.75
N ALA A 114 -20.03 -21.47 2.32
CA ALA A 114 -20.41 -21.64 0.90
C ALA A 114 -20.59 -20.30 0.16
N ARG A 115 -21.19 -19.30 0.83
CA ARG A 115 -21.40 -17.96 0.26
C ARG A 115 -20.10 -17.20 -0.02
N THR A 116 -19.05 -17.43 0.74
CA THR A 116 -17.73 -16.83 0.50
C THR A 116 -17.06 -17.48 -0.69
N ILE A 117 -17.21 -18.81 -0.84
CA ILE A 117 -16.71 -19.58 -2.00
C ILE A 117 -17.41 -19.09 -3.28
N ALA A 118 -18.74 -19.01 -3.25
CA ALA A 118 -19.55 -18.53 -4.38
C ALA A 118 -19.36 -17.03 -4.74
N ARG A 119 -18.67 -16.26 -3.90
CA ARG A 119 -18.29 -14.86 -4.20
C ARG A 119 -16.89 -14.74 -4.78
N ALA A 120 -16.04 -15.74 -4.52
CA ALA A 120 -14.68 -15.80 -5.02
C ALA A 120 -14.62 -16.49 -6.39
N MET A 121 -15.52 -17.45 -6.62
CA MET A 121 -15.83 -18.05 -7.92
C MET A 121 -16.83 -17.19 -8.68
#